data_AF-A0A1I2XZM1-F1
#
_entry.id   AF-A0A1I2XZM1-F1
#
_cell.length_a   1.000
_cell.length_b   1.000
_cell.length_c   1.000
_cell.angle_alpha   90.00
_cell.angle_beta   90.00
_cell.angle_gamma   90.00
#
_symmetry.space_group_name_H-M   'P 1'
#
loop_
_entity.id
_entity.type
_entity.pdbx_description
1 polymer ?
#
loop_
_entity_poly.entity_id
_entity_poly.type
_entity_poly.pdbx_seq_one_letter_code
_entity_poly.pdbx_strand_id
1 'polypeptide(L)'
;MIKTYAKGLKSIEYISDESKGIFKSNEDNTHLRFYCSIKLKNHGHEKLVFYIKYIPSEHIKKEFACGEYAVAIDSNGKPKEFVLSPNSETVVNAMFEMKQKQGIYNGCGTIKNFSIELFNDNQIKVFKYKYD
;
A
#
# COMPACT_ATOMS: atom_id res chain seq x y z
N MET A 1 -6.51 -35.80 6.05
CA MET A 1 -6.83 -34.42 6.46
C MET A 1 -6.54 -33.52 5.25
N ILE A 2 -7.56 -33.00 4.59
CA ILE A 2 -7.39 -32.17 3.38
C ILE A 2 -6.94 -30.78 3.86
N LYS A 3 -5.71 -30.36 3.49
CA LYS A 3 -5.28 -28.97 3.71
C LYS A 3 -6.06 -28.08 2.76
N THR A 4 -7.00 -27.30 3.28
CA THR A 4 -7.72 -26.29 2.49
C THR A 4 -6.80 -25.09 2.30
N TYR A 5 -6.26 -24.91 1.10
CA TYR A 5 -5.45 -23.74 0.78
C TYR A 5 -6.33 -22.48 0.69
N ALA A 6 -5.86 -21.36 1.24
CA ALA A 6 -6.49 -20.07 1.03
C ALA A 6 -6.45 -19.72 -0.47
N LYS A 7 -7.53 -19.10 -0.98
CA LYS A 7 -7.68 -18.69 -2.38
C LYS A 7 -7.86 -17.18 -2.49
N GLY A 8 -7.59 -16.64 -3.68
CA GLY A 8 -7.70 -15.22 -3.98
C GLY A 8 -6.77 -14.37 -3.11
N LEU A 9 -7.14 -13.12 -2.85
CA LEU A 9 -6.32 -12.22 -2.04
C LEU A 9 -6.08 -12.71 -0.60
N LYS A 10 -6.89 -13.66 -0.10
CA LYS A 10 -6.67 -14.28 1.21
C LYS A 10 -5.41 -15.15 1.27
N SER A 11 -4.87 -15.60 0.13
CA SER A 11 -3.61 -16.35 0.06
C SER A 11 -2.37 -15.47 0.13
N ILE A 12 -2.52 -14.15 0.08
CA ILE A 12 -1.40 -13.21 0.15
C ILE A 12 -1.02 -12.96 1.61
N GLU A 13 0.27 -13.04 1.86
CA GLU A 13 0.95 -12.58 3.07
C GLU A 13 1.68 -11.26 2.79
N TYR A 14 1.60 -10.34 3.75
CA TYR A 14 2.35 -9.09 3.77
C TYR A 14 3.50 -9.20 4.76
N ILE A 15 4.73 -9.07 4.28
CA ILE A 15 5.94 -9.15 5.10
C ILE A 15 6.31 -7.72 5.51
N SER A 16 5.74 -7.25 6.62
CA SER A 16 5.82 -5.85 7.06
C SER A 16 7.24 -5.39 7.36
N ASP A 17 8.04 -6.22 8.01
CA ASP A 17 9.37 -5.85 8.51
C ASP A 17 10.38 -5.64 7.37
N GLU A 18 10.11 -6.23 6.21
CA GLU A 18 10.88 -6.05 4.98
C GLU A 18 10.28 -4.97 4.06
N SER A 19 9.19 -4.34 4.49
CA SER A 19 8.51 -3.28 3.74
C SER A 19 8.83 -1.92 4.32
N LYS A 20 9.08 -0.96 3.44
CA LYS A 20 9.50 0.40 3.82
C LYS A 20 8.90 1.44 2.89
N GLY A 21 8.72 2.65 3.39
CA GLY A 21 8.33 3.75 2.55
C GLY A 21 8.88 5.10 2.99
N ILE A 22 8.75 6.06 2.09
CA ILE A 22 9.26 7.41 2.20
C ILE A 22 8.16 8.36 1.78
N PHE A 23 7.87 9.34 2.65
CA PHE A 23 7.04 10.48 2.31
C PHE A 23 7.92 11.61 1.81
N LYS A 24 7.50 12.27 0.74
CA LYS A 24 8.17 13.45 0.19
C LYS A 24 7.11 14.43 -0.33
N SER A 25 7.23 15.71 0.00
CA SER A 25 6.44 16.74 -0.65
C SER A 25 6.84 16.92 -2.11
N ASN A 26 5.89 17.27 -2.96
CA ASN A 26 6.19 17.74 -4.31
C ASN A 26 6.74 19.18 -4.28
N GLU A 27 7.24 19.67 -5.43
CA GLU A 27 7.95 20.96 -5.50
C GLU A 27 7.11 22.17 -5.08
N ASP A 28 5.80 22.15 -5.35
CA ASP A 28 4.86 23.18 -4.91
C ASP A 28 4.31 22.95 -3.49
N ASN A 29 4.72 21.85 -2.84
CA ASN A 29 4.31 21.39 -1.51
C ASN A 29 2.79 21.24 -1.31
N THR A 30 2.02 21.10 -2.37
CA THR A 30 0.56 20.89 -2.30
C THR A 30 0.18 19.41 -2.20
N HIS A 31 1.08 18.52 -2.61
CA HIS A 31 0.90 17.08 -2.58
C HIS A 31 1.98 16.40 -1.74
N LEU A 32 1.57 15.45 -0.93
CA LEU A 32 2.44 14.49 -0.27
C LEU A 32 2.49 13.22 -1.11
N ARG A 33 3.68 12.83 -1.56
CA ARG A 33 3.90 11.55 -2.22
C ARG A 33 4.45 10.55 -1.24
N PHE A 34 3.83 9.37 -1.21
CA PHE A 34 4.31 8.23 -0.45
C PHE A 34 4.84 7.19 -1.41
N TYR A 35 6.15 6.94 -1.37
CA TYR A 35 6.82 5.91 -2.15
C TYR A 35 7.11 4.73 -1.24
N CYS A 36 6.67 3.54 -1.57
CA CYS A 36 6.98 2.37 -0.77
C CYS A 36 7.34 1.13 -1.59
N SER A 37 8.18 0.30 -0.97
CA SER A 37 8.49 -1.05 -1.39
C SER A 37 7.77 -1.99 -0.44
N ILE A 38 6.81 -2.75 -0.96
CA ILE A 38 5.95 -3.68 -0.21
C ILE A 38 6.34 -5.10 -0.58
N LYS A 39 6.76 -5.89 0.40
CA LYS A 39 7.09 -7.30 0.18
C LYS A 39 5.84 -8.17 0.40
N LEU A 40 5.46 -8.91 -0.64
CA LEU A 40 4.27 -9.76 -0.66
C LEU A 40 4.64 -11.18 -1.05
N LYS A 41 3.97 -12.15 -0.45
CA LYS A 41 4.09 -13.57 -0.78
C LYS A 41 2.73 -14.17 -1.07
N ASN A 42 2.61 -14.88 -2.19
CA ASN A 42 1.40 -15.60 -2.57
C ASN A 42 1.56 -17.07 -2.25
N HIS A 43 0.84 -17.57 -1.25
CA HIS A 43 0.78 -19.00 -0.90
C HIS A 43 -0.26 -19.79 -1.71
N GLY A 44 -0.94 -19.11 -2.64
CA GLY A 44 -1.94 -19.69 -3.52
C GLY A 44 -1.32 -20.26 -4.80
N HIS A 45 -2.15 -21.01 -5.52
CA HIS A 45 -1.78 -21.66 -6.77
C HIS A 45 -2.23 -20.88 -8.01
N GLU A 46 -2.86 -19.71 -7.82
CA GLU A 46 -3.31 -18.85 -8.91
C GLU A 46 -2.49 -17.56 -8.99
N LYS A 47 -2.38 -17.04 -10.21
CA LYS A 47 -1.87 -15.69 -10.46
C LYS A 47 -2.92 -14.69 -10.01
N LEU A 48 -2.52 -13.71 -9.21
CA LEU A 48 -3.42 -12.70 -8.67
C LEU A 48 -3.15 -11.34 -9.32
N VAL A 49 -4.25 -10.64 -9.63
CA VAL A 49 -4.26 -9.25 -10.10
C VAL A 49 -4.99 -8.42 -9.06
N PHE A 50 -4.40 -7.31 -8.64
CA PHE A 50 -4.93 -6.46 -7.58
C PHE A 50 -4.40 -5.04 -7.65
N TYR A 51 -5.05 -4.16 -6.90
CA TYR A 51 -4.65 -2.79 -6.63
C TYR A 51 -4.32 -2.65 -5.14
N ILE A 52 -3.59 -1.59 -4.81
CA ILE A 52 -3.14 -1.32 -3.43
C ILE A 52 -3.70 0.02 -2.98
N LYS A 53 -4.31 0.04 -1.80
CA LYS A 53 -4.58 1.25 -1.02
C LYS A 53 -3.60 1.35 0.14
N TYR A 54 -3.07 2.55 0.34
CA TYR A 54 -2.46 2.94 1.61
C TYR A 54 -3.58 3.36 2.57
N ILE A 55 -3.54 2.82 3.80
CA ILE A 55 -4.44 3.20 4.90
C ILE A 55 -3.62 4.07 5.87
N PRO A 56 -3.80 5.40 5.87
CA PRO A 56 -3.05 6.28 6.75
C PRO A 56 -3.42 6.06 8.21
N SER A 57 -2.43 6.18 9.10
CA SER A 57 -2.66 6.21 10.54
C SER A 57 -3.42 7.49 10.95
N GLU A 58 -4.06 7.48 12.12
CA GLU A 58 -4.77 8.67 12.62
C GLU A 58 -3.84 9.87 12.82
N HIS A 59 -2.57 9.64 13.15
CA HIS A 59 -1.56 10.69 13.21
C HIS A 59 -1.35 11.33 11.83
N ILE A 60 -1.16 10.51 10.79
CA ILE A 60 -1.04 11.00 9.41
C ILE A 60 -2.33 11.70 8.97
N LYS A 61 -3.52 11.22 9.34
CA LYS A 61 -4.79 11.88 9.01
C LYS A 61 -5.00 13.23 9.71
N LYS A 62 -4.42 13.41 10.89
CA LYS A 62 -4.48 14.67 11.64
C LYS A 62 -3.51 15.70 11.09
N GLU A 63 -2.29 15.27 10.74
CA GLU A 63 -1.25 16.17 10.23
C GLU A 63 -1.37 16.42 8.72
N PHE A 64 -1.92 15.46 7.98
CA PHE A 64 -2.06 15.51 6.53
C PHE A 64 -3.51 15.29 6.16
N ALA A 65 -3.97 16.03 5.18
CA ALA A 65 -5.31 15.89 4.63
C ALA A 65 -5.51 14.72 3.69
N CYS A 66 -4.93 13.59 4.05
CA CYS A 66 -5.28 12.38 3.36
C CYS A 66 -6.78 12.12 3.54
N GLY A 67 -7.42 11.62 2.47
CA GLY A 67 -8.70 10.97 2.59
C GLY A 67 -8.57 9.70 3.46
N GLU A 68 -9.63 8.90 3.50
CA GLU A 68 -9.62 7.65 4.26
C GLU A 68 -8.56 6.66 3.78
N TYR A 69 -8.14 6.78 2.52
CA TYR A 69 -7.10 6.00 1.88
C TYR A 69 -6.49 6.77 0.69
N ALA A 70 -5.36 6.28 0.18
CA ALA A 70 -4.81 6.68 -1.11
C ALA A 70 -4.58 5.43 -1.98
N VAL A 71 -4.95 5.48 -3.26
CA VAL A 71 -4.74 4.36 -4.21
C VAL A 71 -3.35 4.50 -4.82
N ALA A 72 -2.65 3.38 -4.99
CA ALA A 72 -1.37 3.34 -5.68
C ALA A 72 -1.55 3.74 -7.15
N ILE A 73 -0.69 4.62 -7.66
CA ILE A 73 -0.76 5.16 -9.02
C ILE A 73 0.50 4.86 -9.83
N ASP A 74 0.36 4.86 -11.16
CA ASP A 74 1.43 4.74 -12.14
C ASP A 74 2.08 6.10 -12.46
N SER A 75 3.01 6.12 -13.43
CA SER A 75 3.68 7.36 -13.86
C SER A 75 2.74 8.37 -14.52
N ASN A 76 1.55 7.95 -14.93
CA ASN A 76 0.53 8.79 -15.55
C ASN A 76 -0.56 9.23 -14.54
N GLY A 77 -0.39 8.91 -13.25
CA GLY A 77 -1.36 9.23 -12.20
C GLY A 77 -2.61 8.34 -12.21
N LYS A 78 -2.63 7.23 -12.96
CA LYS A 78 -3.74 6.28 -13.00
C LYS A 78 -3.55 5.18 -11.96
N PRO A 79 -4.63 4.57 -11.43
CA PRO A 79 -4.52 3.42 -10.54
C PRO A 79 -3.59 2.35 -11.11
N LYS A 80 -2.59 1.94 -10.33
CA LYS A 80 -1.60 0.96 -10.75
C LYS A 80 -2.09 -0.45 -10.41
N GLU A 81 -2.18 -1.27 -11.45
CA GLU A 81 -2.42 -2.70 -11.32
C GLU A 81 -1.12 -3.44 -10.94
N PHE A 82 -1.24 -4.39 -10.03
CA PHE A 82 -0.17 -5.26 -9.58
C PHE A 82 -0.52 -6.72 -9.87
N VAL A 83 0.54 -7.48 -10.14
CA VAL A 83 0.45 -8.89 -10.50
C VAL A 83 1.37 -9.69 -9.59
N LEU A 84 0.85 -10.76 -9.01
CA LEU A 84 1.62 -11.67 -8.16
C LEU A 84 1.46 -13.12 -8.63
N SER A 85 2.57 -13.74 -9.00
CA SER A 85 2.60 -15.12 -9.47
C SER A 85 2.27 -16.11 -8.35
N PRO A 86 1.76 -17.31 -8.69
CA PRO A 86 1.51 -18.36 -7.69
C PRO A 86 2.80 -18.79 -7.01
N ASN A 87 2.73 -19.13 -5.72
CA ASN A 87 3.86 -19.62 -4.92
C ASN A 87 5.12 -18.76 -5.01
N SER A 88 4.95 -17.44 -5.15
CA SER A 88 6.05 -16.50 -5.36
C SER A 88 6.09 -15.44 -4.27
N GLU A 89 7.29 -14.91 -4.06
CA GLU A 89 7.57 -13.79 -3.18
C GLU A 89 8.17 -12.67 -4.04
N THR A 90 7.66 -11.44 -3.89
CA THR A 90 8.15 -10.30 -4.66
C THR A 90 8.05 -9.00 -3.88
N VAL A 91 8.82 -8.02 -4.30
CA VAL A 91 8.74 -6.65 -3.82
C VAL A 91 8.01 -5.81 -4.88
N VAL A 92 6.86 -5.25 -4.51
CA VAL A 92 6.13 -4.31 -5.36
C VAL A 92 6.43 -2.88 -4.95
N ASN A 93 6.71 -2.02 -5.92
CA ASN A 93 6.90 -0.59 -5.68
C ASN A 93 5.61 0.17 -5.98
N ALA A 94 5.07 0.85 -4.97
CA ALA A 94 3.86 1.64 -5.05
C ALA A 94 4.17 3.12 -4.77
N MET A 95 3.48 3.99 -5.50
CA MET A 95 3.47 5.43 -5.26
C MET A 95 2.04 5.83 -4.96
N PHE A 96 1.83 6.60 -3.91
CA PHE A 96 0.54 7.20 -3.56
C PHE A 96 0.70 8.70 -3.55
N GLU A 97 -0.33 9.41 -3.99
CA GLU A 97 -0.39 10.87 -3.93
C GLU A 97 -1.58 11.30 -3.08
N MET A 98 -1.33 12.20 -2.14
CA MET A 98 -2.33 12.73 -1.21
C MET A 98 -2.26 14.25 -1.24
N LYS A 99 -3.42 14.91 -1.37
CA LYS A 99 -3.50 16.37 -1.34
C LYS A 99 -3.48 16.88 0.10
N GLN A 100 -2.85 18.02 0.36
CA GLN A 100 -2.87 18.69 1.67
C GLN A 100 -4.14 19.55 1.86
N LYS A 101 -4.68 19.66 3.09
CA LYS A 101 -5.97 20.35 3.41
C LYS A 101 -5.65 21.83 3.52
N GLN A 102 -4.57 22.14 4.22
CA GLN A 102 -4.11 23.48 4.54
C GLN A 102 -2.59 23.47 4.72
N GLY A 103 -1.93 24.52 4.24
CA GLY A 103 -0.49 24.73 4.42
C GLY A 103 0.40 24.15 3.33
N ILE A 104 1.72 24.30 3.56
CA ILE A 104 2.83 23.82 2.74
C ILE A 104 3.64 22.89 3.67
N TYR A 105 3.57 21.59 3.48
CA TYR A 105 4.50 20.67 4.15
C TYR A 105 5.81 20.60 3.37
N ASN A 106 6.88 21.15 3.94
CA ASN A 106 8.25 20.97 3.48
C ASN A 106 8.91 19.89 4.34
N GLY A 107 8.85 18.63 3.91
CA GLY A 107 9.43 17.55 4.70
C GLY A 107 9.62 16.25 3.93
N CYS A 108 10.50 15.43 4.50
CA CYS A 108 10.75 14.07 4.10
C CYS A 108 10.74 13.21 5.36
N GLY A 109 10.13 12.03 5.28
CA GLY A 109 10.06 11.10 6.41
C GLY A 109 10.11 9.67 5.92
N THR A 110 10.77 8.79 6.69
CA THR A 110 10.73 7.35 6.46
C THR A 110 9.69 6.71 7.37
N ILE A 111 8.91 5.79 6.83
CA ILE A 111 8.02 4.93 7.60
C ILE A 111 8.42 3.47 7.38
N LYS A 112 8.55 2.75 8.49
CA LYS A 112 8.51 1.30 8.51
C LYS A 112 7.15 0.91 9.03
N ASN A 113 6.64 -0.24 8.60
CA ASN A 113 5.39 -0.80 9.07
C ASN A 113 4.18 0.13 8.86
N PHE A 114 3.56 0.02 7.69
CA PHE A 114 2.36 0.77 7.33
C PHE A 114 1.21 -0.18 6.98
N SER A 115 -0.01 0.33 7.16
CA SER A 115 -1.22 -0.42 6.84
C SER A 115 -1.56 -0.29 5.36
N ILE A 116 -1.89 -1.41 4.73
CA ILE A 116 -2.32 -1.46 3.34
C ILE A 116 -3.58 -2.31 3.19
N GLU A 117 -4.30 -2.06 2.11
CA GLU A 117 -5.39 -2.90 1.64
C GLU A 117 -5.12 -3.30 0.20
N LEU A 118 -5.19 -4.61 -0.05
CA LEU A 118 -5.21 -5.16 -1.40
C LEU A 118 -6.67 -5.32 -1.82
N PHE A 119 -7.01 -4.93 -3.04
CA PHE A 119 -8.36 -5.08 -3.56
C PHE A 119 -8.37 -5.44 -5.04
N ASN A 120 -9.41 -6.16 -5.44
CA ASN A 120 -9.82 -6.33 -6.83
C ASN A 120 -11.36 -6.29 -6.87
N ASP A 121 -11.96 -6.56 -8.04
CA ASP A 121 -13.41 -6.44 -8.24
C ASP A 121 -14.24 -7.29 -7.27
N ASN A 122 -13.68 -8.38 -6.72
CA ASN A 122 -14.42 -9.38 -5.96
C ASN A 122 -13.98 -9.49 -4.49
N GLN A 123 -12.81 -8.97 -4.15
CA GLN A 123 -12.15 -9.27 -2.88
C GLN A 123 -11.39 -8.09 -2.31
N ILE A 124 -11.37 -8.03 -0.98
CA ILE A 124 -10.57 -7.10 -0.21
C ILE A 124 -9.77 -7.89 0.83
N LYS A 125 -8.50 -7.54 0.99
CA LYS A 125 -7.62 -8.06 2.04
C LYS A 125 -6.91 -6.90 2.71
N VAL A 126 -7.20 -6.71 3.99
CA VAL A 126 -6.61 -5.64 4.80
C VAL A 126 -5.45 -6.19 5.62
N PHE A 127 -4.33 -5.47 5.60
CA PHE A 127 -3.17 -5.67 6.47
C PHE A 127 -3.00 -4.43 7.32
N LYS A 128 -3.50 -4.48 8.56
CA LYS A 128 -3.34 -3.38 9.52
C LYS A 128 -2.08 -3.59 10.34
N TYR A 129 -1.21 -2.59 10.34
CA TYR A 129 -0.20 -2.47 11.36
C TYR A 129 -0.84 -1.91 12.64
N LYS A 130 -0.58 -2.53 13.78
CA LYS A 130 -0.91 -2.00 15.09
C LYS A 130 0.33 -1.32 15.65
N TYR A 131 0.19 -0.07 16.05
CA TYR A 131 1.16 0.56 16.94
C TYR A 131 0.91 -0.05 18.33
N ASP A 132 1.92 -0.73 18.88
CA ASP A 132 1.94 -1.10 20.30
C ASP A 132 2.22 0.14 21.16
#